data_AF-A0A925MLR2-F1
#
_entry.id   AF-A0A925MLR2-F1
#
_cell.length_a   1.000
_cell.length_b   1.000
_cell.length_c   1.000
_cell.angle_alpha   90.00
_cell.angle_beta   90.00
_cell.angle_gamma   90.00
#
_symmetry.space_group_name_H-M   'P 1'
#
loop_
_entity.id
_entity.type
_entity.pdbx_description
1 polymer ?
#
loop_
_entity_poly.entity_id
_entity_poly.type
_entity_poly.pdbx_seq_one_letter_code
_entity_poly.pdbx_strand_id
1 'polypeptide(L)'
;VPKVKIILEAKYPNGSIQNKQIGIFDGGCNTLEKADADSLATTTNFQCYYAGYGHQYKIVKGEKSYLVMRKEFEEGSEDYNPPIQKYEMVSEFPFTN
;
A
#
# COMPACT_ATOMS: atom_id res chain seq x y z
N VAL A 1 10.89 -18.66 0.51
CA VAL A 1 9.99 -17.78 -0.28
C VAL A 1 10.76 -16.52 -0.64
N PRO A 2 10.70 -16.01 -1.89
CA PRO A 2 11.30 -14.72 -2.23
C PRO A 2 10.75 -13.62 -1.32
N LYS A 3 11.61 -12.69 -0.92
CA LYS A 3 11.23 -11.55 -0.06
C LYS A 3 11.29 -10.27 -0.86
N VAL A 4 10.22 -9.48 -0.83
CA VAL A 4 10.15 -8.18 -1.48
C VAL A 4 10.17 -7.09 -0.41
N LYS A 5 11.10 -6.14 -0.56
CA LYS A 5 11.09 -4.91 0.24
C LYS A 5 10.21 -3.89 -0.44
N ILE A 6 9.31 -3.29 0.32
CA ILE A 6 8.41 -2.25 -0.16
C ILE A 6 8.98 -0.92 0.32
N ILE A 7 9.51 -0.13 -0.61
CA ILE A 7 10.11 1.18 -0.34
C ILE A 7 9.28 2.21 -1.08
N LEU A 8 8.80 3.21 -0.35
CA LEU A 8 8.17 4.39 -0.92
C LEU A 8 9.16 5.55 -0.98
N GLU A 9 9.21 6.19 -2.13
CA GLU A 9 9.98 7.40 -2.39
C GLU A 9 9.00 8.57 -2.50
N ALA A 10 9.18 9.58 -1.65
CA ALA A 10 8.45 10.83 -1.71
C ALA A 10 9.39 11.95 -2.19
N LYS A 11 9.03 12.61 -3.30
CA LYS A 11 9.75 13.76 -3.84
C LYS A 11 8.98 15.05 -3.57
N TYR A 12 9.57 15.94 -2.79
CA TYR A 12 8.96 17.20 -2.36
C TYR A 12 9.26 18.36 -3.32
N PRO A 13 8.44 19.44 -3.32
CA PRO A 13 8.66 20.61 -4.19
C PRO A 13 10.02 21.31 -3.99
N ASN A 14 10.58 21.24 -2.77
CA ASN A 14 11.92 21.76 -2.47
C ASN A 14 13.06 20.88 -3.03
N GLY A 15 12.73 19.81 -3.77
CA GLY A 15 13.68 18.87 -4.34
C GLY A 15 14.17 17.79 -3.37
N SER A 16 13.78 17.84 -2.08
CA SER A 16 14.14 16.79 -1.12
C SER A 16 13.42 15.49 -1.46
N ILE A 17 14.13 14.38 -1.26
CA ILE A 17 13.62 13.02 -1.45
C ILE A 17 13.66 12.33 -0.10
N GLN A 18 12.53 11.72 0.27
CA GLN A 18 12.43 10.90 1.46
C GLN A 18 12.09 9.47 1.06
N ASN A 19 12.98 8.55 1.42
CA ASN A 19 12.77 7.13 1.26
C ASN A 19 12.30 6.52 2.57
N LYS A 20 11.24 5.71 2.52
CA LYS A 20 10.74 4.98 3.68
C LYS A 20 10.39 3.56 3.30
N GLN A 21 11.02 2.61 3.99
CA GLN A 21 10.61 1.21 3.92
C GLN A 21 9.31 1.08 4.70
N ILE A 22 8.24 0.64 4.04
CA ILE A 22 6.92 0.48 4.65
C ILE A 22 6.57 -0.99 4.92
N GLY A 23 7.41 -1.92 4.46
CA GLY A 23 7.22 -3.33 4.74
C GLY A 23 8.23 -4.24 4.06
N ILE A 24 8.22 -5.49 4.51
CA ILE A 24 8.82 -6.63 3.83
C ILE A 24 7.71 -7.65 3.69
N PHE A 25 7.56 -8.23 2.51
CA PHE A 25 6.53 -9.22 2.22
C PHE A 25 7.16 -10.47 1.59
N ASP A 26 6.71 -11.64 2.02
CA ASP A 26 7.08 -12.90 1.39
C ASP A 26 6.20 -13.11 0.16
N GLY A 27 6.76 -13.25 -1.04
CA GLY A 27 5.97 -13.42 -2.27
C GLY A 27 6.37 -12.49 -3.40
N GLY A 28 5.36 -12.01 -4.13
CA GLY A 28 5.49 -11.06 -5.22
C GLY A 28 4.52 -9.89 -5.06
N CYS A 29 4.83 -8.77 -5.71
CA CYS A 29 3.98 -7.59 -5.73
C CYS A 29 3.68 -7.15 -7.17
N ASN A 30 2.50 -6.61 -7.38
CA ASN A 30 2.05 -6.06 -8.66
C ASN A 30 1.25 -4.77 -8.45
N THR A 31 1.27 -3.89 -9.44
CA THR A 31 0.41 -2.71 -9.44
C THR A 31 -1.05 -3.11 -9.70
N LEU A 32 -1.97 -2.34 -9.15
CA LEU A 32 -3.41 -2.50 -9.40
C LEU A 32 -3.84 -1.56 -10.51
N GLU A 33 -4.54 -2.11 -11.51
CA GLU A 33 -5.04 -1.33 -12.65
C GLU A 33 -6.14 -0.35 -12.24
N LYS A 34 -6.92 -0.71 -11.22
CA LYS A 34 -7.99 0.12 -10.67
C LYS A 34 -7.60 0.61 -9.28
N ALA A 35 -7.50 1.92 -9.14
CA ALA A 35 -7.34 2.57 -7.85
C ALA A 35 -8.66 2.50 -7.05
N ASP A 36 -8.55 2.49 -5.72
CA ASP A 36 -9.71 2.68 -4.85
C ASP A 36 -10.23 4.12 -4.98
N ALA A 37 -11.52 4.33 -4.72
CA ALA A 37 -12.17 5.63 -4.97
C ALA A 37 -11.58 6.81 -4.17
N ASP A 38 -10.98 6.52 -3.01
CA ASP A 38 -10.33 7.49 -2.12
C ASP A 38 -8.81 7.56 -2.30
N SER A 39 -8.23 6.77 -3.22
CA SER A 39 -6.82 6.84 -3.56
C SER A 39 -6.47 8.19 -4.17
N LEU A 40 -5.27 8.68 -3.83
CA LEU A 40 -4.71 9.88 -4.43
C LEU A 40 -4.40 9.63 -5.91
N ALA A 41 -5.01 10.40 -6.80
CA ALA A 41 -5.00 10.17 -8.26
C ALA A 41 -3.60 10.11 -8.90
N THR A 42 -2.58 10.73 -8.31
CA THR A 42 -1.20 10.75 -8.82
C THR A 42 -0.33 9.63 -8.24
N THR A 43 -0.93 8.64 -7.58
CA THR A 43 -0.20 7.56 -6.91
C THR A 43 -0.59 6.20 -7.46
N THR A 44 0.32 5.25 -7.32
CA THR A 44 0.10 3.86 -7.74
C THR A 44 -0.41 3.05 -6.56
N ASN A 45 -1.58 2.44 -6.72
CA ASN A 45 -2.00 1.35 -5.83
C ASN A 45 -1.28 0.06 -6.23
N PHE A 46 -0.92 -0.75 -5.26
CA PHE A 46 -0.26 -2.03 -5.51
C PHE A 46 -0.68 -3.05 -4.45
N GLN A 47 -0.49 -4.32 -4.76
CA GLN A 47 -0.67 -5.41 -3.82
C GLN A 47 0.55 -6.30 -3.78
N CYS A 48 0.73 -7.00 -2.67
CA CYS A 48 1.66 -8.11 -2.54
C CYS A 48 0.86 -9.35 -2.10
N TYR A 49 1.19 -10.51 -2.65
CA TYR A 49 0.43 -11.74 -2.43
C TYR A 49 1.33 -12.97 -2.43
N TYR A 50 1.01 -13.91 -1.54
CA TYR A 50 1.65 -15.22 -1.43
C TYR A 50 0.75 -16.22 -0.71
N ALA A 51 0.62 -17.41 -1.31
CA ALA A 51 -0.01 -18.57 -0.69
C ALA A 51 -1.39 -18.30 -0.07
N GLY A 52 -2.28 -17.63 -0.81
CA GLY A 52 -3.63 -17.32 -0.35
C GLY A 52 -3.76 -16.04 0.49
N TYR A 53 -2.66 -15.40 0.89
CA TYR A 53 -2.68 -14.17 1.70
C TYR A 53 -2.03 -13.00 0.97
N GLY A 54 -2.58 -11.80 1.15
CA GLY A 54 -2.03 -10.61 0.53
C GLY A 54 -2.28 -9.33 1.29
N HIS A 55 -1.49 -8.32 0.93
CA HIS A 55 -1.64 -6.95 1.39
C HIS A 55 -1.92 -6.05 0.19
N GLN A 56 -2.94 -5.22 0.28
CA GLN A 56 -3.19 -4.16 -0.69
C GLN A 56 -2.82 -2.81 -0.08
N TYR A 57 -2.11 -2.00 -0.85
CA TYR A 57 -1.60 -0.70 -0.45
C TYR A 57 -2.20 0.40 -1.31
N LYS A 58 -2.53 1.52 -0.66
CA LYS A 58 -2.94 2.75 -1.31
C LYS A 58 -2.40 3.96 -0.58
N ILE A 59 -2.36 5.10 -1.26
CA ILE A 59 -2.01 6.37 -0.65
C ILE A 59 -3.24 7.27 -0.68
N VAL A 60 -3.56 7.87 0.46
CA VAL A 60 -4.66 8.85 0.58
C VAL A 60 -4.12 10.18 1.08
N LYS A 61 -4.83 11.27 0.78
CA LYS A 61 -4.47 12.61 1.27
C LYS A 61 -5.10 12.85 2.64
N GLY A 62 -4.27 12.97 3.67
CA GLY A 62 -4.69 13.46 4.98
C GLY A 62 -4.71 14.98 5.06
N GLU A 63 -4.95 15.53 6.25
CA GLU A 63 -4.98 16.99 6.46
C GLU A 63 -3.59 17.64 6.38
N LYS A 64 -2.56 16.93 6.85
CA LYS A 64 -1.18 17.46 6.97
C LYS A 64 -0.11 16.57 6.32
N SER A 65 -0.51 15.39 5.88
CA SER A 65 0.38 14.34 5.38
C SER A 65 -0.30 13.47 4.34
N TYR A 66 0.49 12.81 3.51
CA TYR A 66 0.05 11.66 2.74
C TYR A 66 0.10 10.42 3.63
N LEU A 67 -0.99 9.67 3.64
CA LEU A 67 -1.14 8.48 4.48
C LEU A 67 -1.02 7.25 3.60
N VAL A 68 -0.11 6.36 3.97
CA VAL A 68 0.03 5.04 3.35
C VAL A 68 -0.87 4.09 4.10
N MET A 69 -1.86 3.58 3.40
CA MET A 69 -2.85 2.67 3.94
C MET A 69 -2.58 1.26 3.43
N ARG A 70 -2.75 0.27 4.31
CA ARG A 70 -2.67 -1.15 3.99
C ARG A 70 -3.96 -1.83 4.42
N LYS A 71 -4.48 -2.78 3.65
CA LYS A 71 -5.43 -3.78 4.15
C LYS A 71 -4.89 -5.17 3.86
N GLU A 72 -5.25 -6.12 4.69
CA GLU A 72 -5.00 -7.54 4.44
C GLU A 72 -6.15 -8.13 3.63
N PHE A 73 -5.87 -9.16 2.85
CA PHE A 73 -6.89 -9.96 2.19
C PHE A 73 -6.44 -11.41 2.13
N GLU A 74 -7.42 -12.29 2.06
CA GLU A 74 -7.24 -13.72 1.84
C GLU A 74 -7.96 -14.08 0.55
N GLU A 75 -7.46 -15.06 -0.17
CA GLU A 75 -8.12 -15.63 -1.33
C GLU A 75 -9.32 -16.46 -0.87
N GLY A 76 -10.50 -16.11 -1.38
CA GLY A 76 -11.71 -16.89 -1.15
C GLY A 76 -11.80 -18.11 -2.08
N SER A 77 -12.70 -19.02 -1.72
CA SER A 77 -13.11 -20.17 -2.52
C SER A 77 -14.64 -20.22 -2.62
N GLU A 78 -15.18 -21.19 -3.36
CA GLU A 78 -16.64 -21.38 -3.44
C GLU A 78 -17.29 -21.64 -2.07
N ASP A 79 -16.55 -22.29 -1.17
CA ASP A 79 -17.02 -22.70 0.17
C ASP A 79 -16.63 -21.70 1.28
N TYR A 80 -15.76 -20.72 0.99
CA TYR A 80 -15.25 -19.78 1.98
C TYR A 80 -15.07 -18.39 1.40
N ASN A 81 -15.76 -17.42 1.98
CA ASN A 81 -15.60 -16.00 1.65
C ASN A 81 -14.93 -15.27 2.84
N PRO A 82 -13.64 -14.93 2.74
CA PRO A 82 -12.92 -14.27 3.81
C PRO A 82 -13.55 -12.92 4.17
N PRO A 83 -13.51 -12.51 5.45
CA PRO A 83 -13.99 -11.20 5.85
C PRO A 83 -13.16 -10.09 5.19
N ILE A 84 -13.85 -9.06 4.70
CA ILE A 84 -13.18 -7.87 4.16
C ILE A 84 -12.54 -7.11 5.32
N GLN A 85 -11.21 -7.01 5.29
CA GLN A 85 -10.46 -6.22 6.26
C GLN A 85 -10.49 -4.74 5.90
N LYS A 86 -10.48 -3.89 6.92
CA LYS A 86 -10.39 -2.44 6.75
C LYS A 86 -8.95 -2.03 6.44
N TYR A 87 -8.82 -0.88 5.80
CA TYR A 87 -7.53 -0.22 5.66
C TYR A 87 -7.05 0.35 7.00
N GLU A 88 -5.79 0.13 7.32
CA GLU A 88 -5.06 0.73 8.43
C GLU A 88 -3.88 1.56 7.93
N MET A 89 -3.46 2.56 8.70
CA MET A 89 -2.30 3.37 8.36
C MET A 89 -1.02 2.61 8.74
N VAL A 90 -0.10 2.47 7.79
CA VAL A 90 1.23 1.83 8.02
C VAL A 90 2.38 2.81 7.92
N SER A 91 2.16 3.98 7.32
CA SER A 91 3.16 5.04 7.25
C SER A 91 2.50 6.37 6.91
N GLU A 92 3.20 7.46 7.22
CA GLU A 92 2.84 8.82 6.80
C GLU A 92 4.06 9.56 6.20
N PHE A 93 3.75 10.54 5.34
CA PHE A 93 4.68 11.49 4.74
C PHE A 93 4.12 12.92 4.90
N PRO A 94 4.67 13.76 5.77
CA PRO A 94 4.18 15.13 5.97
C PRO A 94 4.33 15.96 4.69
N PHE A 95 3.44 16.93 4.43
CA PHE A 95 3.55 17.77 3.22
C PHE A 95 4.81 18.65 3.20
N THR A 96 5.35 18.92 4.39
CA THR A 96 6.59 19.67 4.61
C THR A 96 7.55 18.79 5.38
N ASN A 97 8.78 18.67 4.86
CA ASN A 97 9.92 18.11 5.57
C ASN A 97 10.55 19.19 6.46
#